data_AF-A0A1J3J2T5-F1
#
_entry.id   AF-A0A1J3J2T5-F1
#
_cell.length_a   1.000
_cell.length_b   1.000
_cell.length_c   1.000
_cell.angle_alpha   90.00
_cell.angle_beta   90.00
_cell.angle_gamma   90.00
#
_symmetry.space_group_name_H-M   'P 1'
#
loop_
_entity.id
_entity.type
_entity.pdbx_description
1 polymer ?
#
loop_
_entity_poly.entity_id
_entity_poly.type
_entity_poly.pdbx_seq_one_letter_code
_entity_poly.pdbx_strand_id
1 'polypeptide(L)'
;CSLPLKQYTHPGNGPLNLAVKLPKNCLKPNMGPMTYIAYGCAQELGRGDSVTKLHCDMSDVVNVLTHICEVPIRKEKRQHIIDKLKESHAKQDLRELFCSEANIGKKMEILEKTSEEFEDHAGALWDIFRREDVP
;
A
#
# COMPACT_ATOMS: atom_id res chain seq x y z
N CYS A 1 -15.16 -2.97 -22.75
CA CYS A 1 -14.06 -3.31 -21.83
C CYS A 1 -13.09 -2.13 -21.76
N SER A 2 -12.97 -1.49 -20.58
CA SER A 2 -12.18 -0.27 -20.35
C SER A 2 -10.82 -0.54 -19.71
N LEU A 3 -10.43 -1.80 -19.54
CA LEU A 3 -9.16 -2.17 -18.93
C LEU A 3 -7.97 -1.73 -19.82
N PRO A 4 -6.88 -1.23 -19.24
CA PRO A 4 -5.64 -0.91 -19.95
C PRO A 4 -4.93 -2.19 -20.40
N LEU A 5 -3.98 -2.10 -21.33
CA LEU A 5 -3.19 -3.25 -21.81
C LEU A 5 -4.07 -4.44 -22.25
N LYS A 6 -5.07 -4.17 -23.10
CA LYS A 6 -6.12 -5.13 -23.50
C LYS A 6 -5.60 -6.45 -24.05
N GLN A 7 -4.36 -6.49 -24.56
CA GLN A 7 -3.72 -7.73 -24.99
C GLN A 7 -3.61 -8.76 -23.85
N TYR A 8 -3.40 -8.28 -22.62
CA TYR A 8 -3.26 -9.08 -21.40
C TYR A 8 -4.52 -9.08 -20.52
N THR A 9 -5.25 -7.97 -20.46
CA THR A 9 -6.32 -7.79 -19.46
C THR A 9 -7.73 -8.05 -19.99
N HIS A 10 -7.94 -8.10 -21.30
CA HIS A 10 -9.29 -8.25 -21.83
C HIS A 10 -9.85 -9.65 -21.47
N PRO A 11 -11.03 -9.75 -20.84
CA PRO A 11 -11.56 -11.00 -20.29
C PRO A 11 -12.11 -11.99 -21.34
N GLY A 12 -11.87 -11.74 -22.63
CA GLY A 12 -12.43 -12.57 -23.70
C GLY A 12 -11.62 -12.51 -25.00
N ASN A 13 -11.08 -11.34 -25.33
CA ASN A 13 -10.33 -11.10 -26.56
C ASN A 13 -8.87 -10.73 -26.31
N GLY A 14 -8.31 -11.08 -25.14
CA GLY A 14 -6.91 -10.83 -24.81
C GLY A 14 -6.01 -11.90 -25.44
N PRO A 15 -5.29 -11.64 -26.56
CA PRO A 15 -4.44 -12.65 -27.20
C PRO A 15 -3.32 -13.18 -26.30
N LEU A 16 -2.89 -12.42 -25.29
CA LEU A 16 -1.85 -12.80 -24.33
C LEU A 16 -2.44 -13.16 -22.96
N ASN A 17 -3.75 -13.06 -22.78
CA ASN A 17 -4.43 -13.49 -21.57
C ASN A 17 -4.66 -15.01 -21.61
N LEU A 18 -3.84 -15.79 -20.90
CA LEU A 18 -4.01 -17.24 -20.88
C LEU A 18 -5.34 -17.68 -20.25
N ALA A 19 -5.91 -16.90 -19.33
CA ALA A 19 -7.18 -17.24 -18.67
C ALA A 19 -8.34 -17.40 -19.65
N VAL A 20 -8.32 -16.68 -20.79
CA VAL A 20 -9.36 -16.78 -21.84
C VAL A 20 -9.17 -17.99 -22.75
N LYS A 21 -7.98 -18.60 -22.76
CA LYS A 21 -7.63 -19.77 -23.58
C LYS A 21 -7.77 -21.09 -22.84
N LEU A 22 -7.96 -21.06 -21.52
CA LEU A 22 -8.09 -22.28 -20.72
C LEU A 22 -9.37 -23.07 -21.07
N PRO A 23 -9.29 -24.40 -21.20
CA PRO A 23 -10.45 -25.27 -21.44
C PRO A 23 -11.58 -25.08 -20.42
N LYS A 24 -12.83 -25.30 -20.84
CA LYS A 24 -14.01 -25.17 -19.96
C LYS A 24 -14.00 -26.14 -18.78
N ASN A 25 -13.34 -27.28 -18.92
CA ASN A 25 -13.24 -28.34 -17.92
C ASN A 25 -12.05 -28.19 -16.97
N CYS A 26 -11.25 -27.11 -17.06
CA CYS A 26 -10.19 -26.87 -16.10
C CYS A 26 -10.73 -26.16 -14.85
N LEU A 27 -10.09 -26.41 -13.70
CA LEU A 27 -10.25 -25.57 -12.52
C LEU A 27 -9.62 -24.21 -12.83
N LYS A 28 -10.46 -23.20 -13.05
CA LYS A 28 -9.99 -21.83 -13.23
C LYS A 28 -9.76 -21.22 -11.85
N PRO A 29 -8.59 -20.62 -11.58
CA PRO A 29 -8.42 -19.79 -10.39
C PRO A 29 -9.51 -18.71 -10.41
N ASN A 30 -10.05 -18.35 -9.24
CA ASN A 30 -11.03 -17.29 -9.16
C ASN A 30 -10.35 -15.95 -9.47
N MET A 31 -10.36 -15.56 -10.75
CA MET A 31 -9.75 -14.33 -11.28
C MET A 31 -10.80 -13.31 -11.72
N GLY A 32 -12.00 -13.37 -11.13
CA GLY A 32 -13.04 -12.38 -11.37
C GLY A 32 -12.63 -10.99 -10.86
N PRO A 33 -13.30 -9.92 -11.32
CA PRO A 33 -13.09 -8.59 -10.77
C PRO A 33 -13.34 -8.56 -9.26
N MET A 34 -12.39 -8.00 -8.50
CA MET A 34 -12.51 -7.76 -7.06
C MET A 34 -12.67 -6.26 -6.81
N THR A 35 -13.59 -5.88 -5.92
CA THR A 35 -13.83 -4.48 -5.54
C THR A 35 -13.31 -4.23 -4.13
N TYR A 36 -12.51 -3.18 -3.97
CA TYR A 36 -11.98 -2.72 -2.69
C TYR A 36 -12.55 -1.34 -2.36
N ILE A 37 -13.02 -1.18 -1.13
CA ILE A 37 -13.49 0.10 -0.58
C ILE A 37 -12.83 0.24 0.77
N ALA A 38 -12.08 1.32 0.96
CA ALA A 38 -11.39 1.61 2.20
C ALA A 38 -11.47 3.10 2.52
N TYR A 39 -11.44 3.40 3.81
CA TYR A 39 -11.07 4.70 4.31
C TYR A 39 -9.58 4.66 4.60
N GLY A 40 -8.88 5.76 4.35
CA GLY A 40 -7.46 5.85 4.62
C GLY A 40 -7.10 7.26 5.10
N CYS A 41 -6.11 7.35 5.96
CA CYS A 41 -5.51 8.63 6.36
C CYS A 41 -3.99 8.58 6.20
N ALA A 42 -3.40 9.63 5.60
CA ALA A 42 -1.96 9.73 5.45
C ALA A 42 -1.19 9.58 6.78
N GLN A 43 -1.75 10.09 7.88
CA GLN A 43 -1.18 9.97 9.22
C GLN A 43 -2.20 9.37 10.19
N GLU A 44 -2.50 8.08 10.04
CA GLU A 44 -3.17 7.32 11.08
C GLU A 44 -2.16 6.80 12.10
N LEU A 45 -2.41 7.09 13.38
CA LEU A 45 -1.62 6.63 14.53
C LEU A 45 -0.10 6.89 14.45
N GLY A 46 0.35 7.85 13.63
CA GLY A 46 1.76 8.20 13.51
C GLY A 46 2.64 7.24 12.70
N ARG A 47 2.07 6.20 12.06
CA ARG A 47 2.78 5.31 11.12
C ARG A 47 2.08 5.14 9.77
N GLY A 48 0.92 5.77 9.58
CA GLY A 48 0.09 5.64 8.39
C GLY A 48 -1.03 4.62 8.57
N ASP A 49 -2.01 4.64 7.67
CA ASP A 49 -3.09 3.66 7.62
C ASP A 49 -2.85 2.67 6.48
N SER A 50 -2.50 1.44 6.80
CA SER A 50 -2.39 0.38 5.79
C SER A 50 -3.75 -0.27 5.59
N VAL A 51 -4.41 0.13 4.50
CA VAL A 51 -5.74 -0.40 4.12
C VAL A 51 -5.64 -1.77 3.43
N THR A 52 -4.45 -2.18 3.02
CA THR A 52 -4.17 -3.50 2.43
C THR A 52 -2.81 -3.97 2.92
N LYS A 53 -2.80 -5.11 3.62
CA LYS A 53 -1.57 -5.70 4.15
C LYS A 53 -0.68 -6.22 3.03
N LEU A 54 0.62 -6.26 3.28
CA LEU A 54 1.60 -6.86 2.38
C LEU A 54 1.21 -8.31 2.07
N HIS A 55 1.10 -8.63 0.78
CA HIS A 55 0.83 -9.96 0.28
C HIS A 55 1.44 -10.13 -1.13
N CYS A 56 1.52 -11.38 -1.58
CA CYS A 56 1.89 -11.72 -2.95
C CYS A 56 0.64 -12.26 -3.65
N ASP A 57 0.29 -11.66 -4.80
CA ASP A 57 -0.76 -12.19 -5.64
C ASP A 57 -0.33 -13.50 -6.30
N MET A 58 -1.28 -14.43 -6.45
CA MET A 58 -1.04 -15.74 -7.08
C MET A 58 -1.06 -15.67 -8.63
N SER A 59 -1.41 -14.52 -9.18
CA SER A 59 -1.53 -14.28 -10.62
C SER A 59 -1.30 -12.81 -10.95
N ASP A 60 -1.12 -12.50 -12.23
CA ASP A 60 -1.07 -11.11 -12.69
C ASP A 60 -2.38 -10.37 -12.37
N VAL A 61 -2.26 -9.15 -11.85
CA VAL A 61 -3.39 -8.31 -11.45
C VAL A 61 -3.30 -6.91 -12.05
N VAL A 62 -4.46 -6.26 -12.21
CA VAL A 62 -4.57 -4.85 -12.56
C VAL A 62 -5.46 -4.15 -11.55
N ASN A 63 -4.88 -3.21 -10.79
CA ASN A 63 -5.60 -2.38 -9.84
C ASN A 63 -5.96 -1.05 -10.49
N VAL A 64 -7.24 -0.65 -10.42
CA VAL A 64 -7.73 0.60 -10.99
C VAL A 64 -8.40 1.41 -9.89
N LEU A 65 -7.81 2.55 -9.54
CA LEU A 65 -8.42 3.51 -8.63
C LEU A 65 -9.51 4.27 -9.39
N THR A 66 -10.77 4.00 -9.07
CA THR A 66 -11.93 4.53 -9.80
C THR A 66 -12.60 5.71 -9.12
N HIS A 67 -12.41 5.87 -7.81
CA HIS A 67 -13.06 6.89 -7.02
C HIS A 67 -12.21 7.27 -5.80
N ILE A 68 -12.15 8.57 -5.52
CA ILE A 68 -11.56 9.15 -4.32
C ILE A 68 -12.58 10.16 -3.79
N CYS A 69 -12.82 10.15 -2.49
CA CYS A 69 -13.64 11.15 -1.82
C CYS A 69 -12.95 11.57 -0.54
N GLU A 70 -12.71 12.86 -0.39
CA GLU A 70 -12.21 13.42 0.85
C GLU A 70 -13.31 13.36 1.92
N VAL A 71 -12.94 12.89 3.12
CA VAL A 71 -13.83 12.89 4.29
C VAL A 71 -13.21 13.82 5.32
N PRO A 72 -13.89 14.91 5.72
CA PRO A 72 -13.33 15.85 6.69
C PRO A 72 -13.27 15.22 8.08
N ILE A 73 -12.09 15.25 8.70
CA ILE A 73 -11.85 14.71 10.05
C ILE A 73 -11.49 15.85 11.02
N ARG A 74 -12.03 15.83 12.24
CA ARG A 74 -11.73 16.82 13.30
C ARG A 74 -10.25 16.74 13.72
N LYS A 75 -9.50 17.82 13.51
CA LYS A 75 -8.04 17.86 13.68
C LYS A 75 -7.56 18.09 15.13
N GLU A 76 -8.37 18.73 15.96
CA GLU A 76 -7.95 19.38 17.23
C GLU A 76 -7.19 18.49 18.23
N LYS A 77 -7.61 17.23 18.44
CA LYS A 77 -6.93 16.30 19.37
C LYS A 77 -6.01 15.30 18.66
N ARG A 78 -6.13 15.19 17.34
CA ARG A 78 -5.51 14.12 16.55
C ARG A 78 -4.00 14.37 16.37
N GLN A 79 -3.61 15.61 16.12
CA GLN A 79 -2.20 15.94 15.86
C GLN A 79 -1.31 15.61 17.05
N HIS A 80 -1.71 16.01 18.25
CA HIS A 80 -0.94 15.72 19.47
C HIS A 80 -0.77 14.21 19.72
N ILE A 81 -1.80 13.41 19.43
CA ILE A 81 -1.73 11.94 19.53
C ILE A 81 -0.77 11.37 18.48
N ILE A 82 -0.84 11.86 17.24
CA ILE A 82 0.06 11.47 16.15
C ILE A 82 1.51 11.75 16.52
N ASP A 83 1.81 12.95 17.01
CA ASP A 83 3.18 13.36 17.34
C ASP A 83 3.75 12.50 18.48
N LYS A 84 2.95 12.26 19.53
CA LYS A 84 3.33 11.37 20.64
C LYS A 84 3.58 9.93 20.17
N LEU A 85 2.75 9.42 19.25
CA LEU A 85 2.92 8.07 18.71
C LEU A 85 4.17 7.98 17.82
N LYS A 86 4.43 8.99 16.96
CA LYS A 86 5.66 9.08 16.15
C LYS A 86 6.91 9.00 17.02
N GLU A 87 6.97 9.73 18.12
CA GLU A 87 8.10 9.68 19.05
C GLU A 87 8.28 8.28 19.66
N SER A 88 7.18 7.63 20.08
CA SER A 88 7.21 6.26 20.61
C SER A 88 7.68 5.24 19.56
N HIS A 89 7.22 5.40 18.33
CA HIS A 89 7.56 4.56 17.19
C HIS A 89 9.03 4.68 16.81
N ALA A 90 9.56 5.90 16.71
CA ALA A 90 10.97 6.12 16.43
C ALA A 90 11.88 5.51 17.50
N LYS A 91 11.49 5.57 18.78
CA LYS A 91 12.20 4.91 19.89
C LYS A 91 12.17 3.38 19.75
N GLN A 92 11.07 2.81 19.29
CA GLN A 92 10.96 1.36 19.04
C GLN A 92 11.84 0.94 17.86
N ASP A 93 11.76 1.64 16.73
CA ASP A 93 12.53 1.32 15.52
C ASP A 93 14.04 1.31 15.80
N LEU A 94 14.51 2.28 16.59
CA LEU A 94 15.91 2.33 17.02
C LEU A 94 16.33 1.12 17.86
N ARG A 95 15.45 0.63 18.73
CA ARG A 95 15.72 -0.56 19.56
C ARG A 95 15.81 -1.82 18.69
N GLU A 96 14.87 -1.97 17.74
CA GLU A 96 14.79 -3.14 16.86
C GLU A 96 15.92 -3.18 15.82
N LEU A 97 16.27 -2.05 15.21
CA LEU A 97 17.31 -1.97 14.18
C LEU A 97 18.74 -2.15 14.70
N PHE A 98 19.04 -1.68 15.91
CA PHE A 98 20.43 -1.56 16.34
C PHE A 98 20.84 -2.42 17.52
N CYS A 99 19.91 -3.07 18.23
CA CYS A 99 20.17 -3.94 19.38
C CYS A 99 21.08 -3.35 20.51
N SER A 100 21.61 -2.11 20.38
CA SER A 100 22.46 -1.40 21.33
C SER A 100 22.55 0.12 21.01
N GLU A 101 22.70 0.93 22.07
CA GLU A 101 22.33 2.36 22.17
C GLU A 101 23.33 3.40 21.62
N ALA A 102 24.32 3.02 20.81
CA ALA A 102 25.30 3.99 20.32
C ALA A 102 24.78 4.77 19.08
N ASN A 103 24.62 6.10 19.23
CA ASN A 103 24.23 7.09 18.22
C ASN A 103 22.74 7.22 17.86
N ILE A 104 21.86 7.26 18.86
CA ILE A 104 20.41 7.51 18.69
C ILE A 104 20.09 8.89 18.08
N GLY A 105 20.70 9.97 18.60
CA GLY A 105 20.34 11.35 18.22
C GLY A 105 20.59 11.69 16.74
N LYS A 106 21.76 11.32 16.20
CA LYS A 106 22.09 11.56 14.78
C LYS A 106 21.23 10.73 13.82
N LYS A 107 20.71 9.58 14.26
CA LYS A 107 19.88 8.69 13.44
C LYS A 107 18.42 9.14 13.40
N MET A 108 17.88 9.69 14.50
CA MET A 108 16.53 10.29 14.50
C MET A 108 16.41 11.46 13.54
N GLU A 109 17.43 12.31 13.46
CA GLU A 109 17.45 13.46 12.54
C GLU A 109 17.40 13.03 11.06
N ILE A 110 17.95 11.86 10.71
CA ILE A 110 17.89 11.31 9.36
C ILE A 110 16.47 10.80 9.04
N LEU A 111 15.84 10.09 9.98
CA LEU A 111 14.47 9.56 9.85
C LEU A 111 13.41 10.65 9.72
N GLU A 112 13.54 11.76 10.46
CA GLU A 112 12.63 12.90 10.34
C GLU A 112 12.77 13.61 8.99
N LYS A 113 14.00 13.71 8.47
CA LYS A 113 14.29 14.36 7.18
C LYS A 113 13.82 13.57 5.95
N THR A 114 13.57 12.28 6.08
CA THR A 114 13.00 11.44 5.01
C THR A 114 11.48 11.46 4.94
N SER A 115 10.79 12.17 5.86
CA SER A 115 9.34 12.28 5.76
C SER A 115 8.95 13.16 4.57
N GLU A 116 8.37 12.55 3.54
CA GLU A 116 7.93 13.24 2.33
C GLU A 116 6.67 14.07 2.60
N GLU A 117 6.61 15.27 2.01
CA GLU A 117 5.39 16.07 1.95
C GLU A 117 4.45 15.47 0.89
N PHE A 118 3.21 15.14 1.29
CA PHE A 118 2.24 14.52 0.40
C PHE A 118 1.39 15.57 -0.32
N GLU A 119 1.13 15.36 -1.62
CA GLU A 119 0.16 16.16 -2.37
C GLU A 119 -1.28 15.87 -1.89
N ASP A 120 -2.03 16.95 -1.65
CA ASP A 120 -3.39 16.94 -1.06
C ASP A 120 -4.47 16.26 -1.94
N HIS A 121 -4.09 15.76 -3.12
CA HIS A 121 -5.00 15.12 -4.09
C HIS A 121 -4.62 13.66 -4.41
N ALA A 122 -3.62 13.09 -3.74
CA ALA A 122 -3.24 11.70 -3.92
C ALA A 122 -4.25 10.75 -3.23
N GLY A 123 -4.73 9.74 -3.95
CA GLY A 123 -5.74 8.81 -3.42
C GLY A 123 -5.19 7.68 -2.55
N ALA A 124 -4.12 7.01 -3.00
CA ALA A 124 -3.51 5.88 -2.29
C ALA A 124 -2.01 5.81 -2.57
N LEU A 125 -1.24 5.42 -1.55
CA LEU A 125 0.19 5.11 -1.64
C LEU A 125 0.37 3.59 -1.84
N TRP A 126 1.29 3.21 -2.74
CA TRP A 126 1.57 1.82 -3.06
C TRP A 126 3.06 1.52 -2.89
N ASP A 127 3.37 0.65 -1.93
CA ASP A 127 4.70 0.07 -1.77
C ASP A 127 4.74 -1.29 -2.49
N ILE A 128 5.64 -1.43 -3.47
CA ILE A 128 5.77 -2.63 -4.30
C ILE A 128 7.17 -3.21 -4.12
N PHE A 129 7.21 -4.49 -3.75
CA PHE A 129 8.44 -5.24 -3.53
C PHE A 129 8.56 -6.35 -4.58
N ARG A 130 9.79 -6.71 -4.95
CA ARG A 130 10.00 -7.86 -5.82
C ARG A 130 9.86 -9.12 -4.98
N ARG A 131 9.31 -10.16 -5.60
CA ARG A 131 9.18 -11.48 -4.96
C ARG A 131 10.55 -12.02 -4.55
N GLU A 132 11.60 -11.72 -5.32
CA GLU A 132 12.98 -12.14 -5.06
C GLU A 132 13.61 -11.47 -3.84
N ASP A 133 12.99 -10.43 -3.28
CA ASP A 133 13.47 -9.75 -2.07
C ASP A 133 12.97 -10.43 -0.77
N VAL A 134 12.12 -11.47 -0.88
CA VAL A 134 11.63 -12.28 0.25
C VAL A 134 12.51 -13.54 0.43
N PRO A 135 13.03 -13.84 1.64
CA PRO A 135 13.92 -14.99 1.90
C PRO A 135 13.32 -16.37 1.63
#